data_AF-A0A293N9Q1-F1
#
_entry.id   AF-A0A293N9Q1-F1
#
_cell.length_a   1.000
_cell.length_b   1.000
_cell.length_c   1.000
_cell.angle_alpha   90.00
_cell.angle_beta   90.00
_cell.angle_gamma   90.00
#
_symmetry.space_group_name_H-M   'P 1'
#
loop_
_entity.id
_entity.type
_entity.pdbx_description
1 polymer ?
#
loop_
_entity_poly.entity_id
_entity_poly.type
_entity_poly.pdbx_seq_one_letter_code
_entity_poly.pdbx_strand_id
1 'polypeptide(L)'
;MVPKKTLALKGDRCHGGKQSKLRLTILLCTNMDGSDKRVPLVIGKSARPRSFKNAARIPVKYVANAKAWMTHSIFAEWLSEFNMDMKSKGRNVCLLVDNCS
;
A
#
# COMPACT_ATOMS: atom_id res chain seq x y z
N MET A 1 4.68 19.05 16.25
CA MET A 1 3.41 19.81 16.13
C MET A 1 2.27 18.82 15.91
N VAL A 2 1.37 18.67 16.88
CA VAL A 2 0.22 17.74 16.79
C VAL A 2 -0.92 18.45 16.03
N PRO A 3 -1.68 17.80 15.14
CA PRO A 3 -2.73 18.47 14.38
C PRO A 3 -3.81 19.08 15.30
N LYS A 4 -4.13 20.36 15.11
CA LYS A 4 -5.18 21.09 15.88
C LYS A 4 -6.63 20.64 15.56
N LYS A 5 -6.81 19.79 14.55
CA LYS A 5 -8.10 19.21 14.16
C LYS A 5 -7.91 17.74 13.80
N THR A 6 -7.73 16.89 14.81
CA THR A 6 -7.78 15.44 14.63
C THR A 6 -9.25 15.02 14.80
N LEU A 7 -9.86 14.43 13.76
CA LEU A 7 -11.28 14.07 13.73
C LEU A 7 -11.65 12.84 14.58
N ALA A 8 -10.66 12.25 15.27
CA ALA A 8 -10.86 11.12 16.17
C ALA A 8 -9.85 11.24 17.31
N LEU A 9 -10.35 11.12 18.54
CA LEU A 9 -9.55 11.03 19.76
C LEU A 9 -9.05 9.60 19.95
N LYS A 10 -7.94 9.45 20.68
CA LYS A 10 -7.44 8.14 21.10
C LYS A 10 -8.49 7.47 21.98
N GLY A 11 -9.13 6.42 21.49
CA GLY A 11 -10.22 5.71 22.17
C GLY A 11 -11.58 5.80 21.49
N ASP A 12 -11.74 6.67 20.48
CA ASP A 12 -12.99 6.75 19.72
C ASP A 12 -13.19 5.48 18.88
N ARG A 13 -14.37 4.87 19.01
CA ARG A 13 -14.76 3.74 18.16
C ARG A 13 -15.00 4.27 16.74
N CYS A 14 -14.14 3.87 15.79
CA CYS A 14 -14.26 4.23 14.37
C CYS A 14 -15.36 3.38 13.67
N HIS A 15 -16.59 3.44 14.17
CA HIS A 15 -17.75 2.73 13.62
C HIS A 15 -18.80 3.72 13.09
N GLY A 16 -19.18 3.55 11.82
CA GLY A 16 -20.12 4.44 11.15
C GLY A 16 -19.50 5.80 10.79
N GLY A 17 -20.11 6.49 9.82
CA GLY A 17 -19.65 7.81 9.39
C GLY A 17 -18.47 7.84 8.41
N LYS A 18 -18.04 9.05 8.04
CA LYS A 18 -17.08 9.31 6.94
C LYS A 18 -15.66 8.81 7.23
N GLN A 19 -15.23 8.84 8.50
CA GLN A 19 -13.90 8.37 8.91
C GLN A 19 -13.77 6.85 8.85
N SER A 20 -14.82 6.12 9.22
CA SER A 20 -14.90 4.64 9.10
C SER A 20 -14.81 4.16 7.63
N LYS A 21 -15.07 5.05 6.67
CA LYS A 21 -14.94 4.79 5.22
C LYS A 21 -13.55 5.10 4.65
N LEU A 22 -12.63 5.64 5.45
CA LEU A 22 -11.24 5.81 5.02
C LEU A 22 -10.60 4.43 4.91
N ARG A 23 -10.12 4.11 3.71
CA ARG A 23 -9.45 2.85 3.40
C ARG A 23 -8.06 3.13 2.85
N LEU A 24 -7.12 2.33 3.30
CA LEU A 24 -5.79 2.19 2.75
C LEU A 24 -5.55 0.71 2.59
N THR A 25 -5.21 0.26 1.39
CA THR A 25 -4.79 -1.11 1.13
C THR A 25 -3.28 -1.12 0.97
N ILE A 26 -2.61 -2.11 1.56
CA ILE A 26 -1.16 -2.23 1.52
C ILE A 26 -0.83 -3.63 1.01
N LEU A 27 -0.02 -3.73 -0.04
CA LEU A 27 0.61 -4.98 -0.46
C LEU A 27 2.02 -5.00 0.13
N LEU A 28 2.27 -6.08 0.87
CA LEU A 28 3.57 -6.41 1.44
C LEU A 28 4.05 -7.71 0.80
N CYS A 29 5.35 -7.79 0.52
CA CYS A 29 5.96 -9.00 -0.03
C CYS A 29 7.36 -9.15 0.57
N THR A 30 7.67 -10.35 1.05
CA THR A 30 8.98 -10.70 1.56
C THR A 30 9.24 -12.19 1.33
N ASN A 31 10.51 -12.60 1.35
CA ASN A 31 10.89 -14.01 1.32
C ASN A 31 10.84 -14.63 2.73
N MET A 32 11.03 -15.94 2.80
CA MET A 32 10.80 -16.76 4.01
C MET A 32 11.66 -16.33 5.22
N ASP A 33 12.93 -15.98 4.99
CA ASP A 33 13.88 -15.53 6.03
C ASP A 33 13.85 -14.01 6.25
N GLY A 34 13.06 -13.27 5.45
CA GLY A 34 12.93 -11.83 5.52
C GLY A 34 14.16 -11.03 5.04
N SER A 35 15.12 -11.66 4.35
CA SER A 35 16.30 -10.96 3.81
C SER A 35 15.98 -10.10 2.58
N ASP A 36 14.93 -10.43 1.84
CA ASP A 36 14.40 -9.65 0.71
C ASP A 36 13.02 -9.10 1.10
N LYS A 37 12.99 -7.81 1.46
CA LYS A 37 11.77 -7.07 1.78
C LYS A 37 11.46 -6.12 0.63
N ARG A 38 10.33 -6.33 -0.04
CA ARG A 38 9.92 -5.46 -1.15
C ARG A 38 9.41 -4.13 -0.62
N VAL A 39 9.61 -3.08 -1.42
CA VAL A 39 9.01 -1.77 -1.16
C VAL A 39 7.49 -1.94 -1.10
N PRO A 40 6.83 -1.52 -0.01
CA PRO A 40 5.38 -1.63 0.11
C PRO A 40 4.67 -0.86 -1.01
N LEU A 41 3.60 -1.46 -1.54
CA LEU A 41 2.66 -0.77 -2.41
C LEU A 41 1.45 -0.33 -1.59
N VAL A 42 1.22 0.97 -1.52
CA VAL A 42 0.10 1.60 -0.79
C VAL A 42 -0.93 2.10 -1.79
N ILE A 43 -2.18 1.68 -1.60
CA ILE A 43 -3.32 2.11 -2.40
C ILE A 43 -4.22 2.98 -1.54
N GLY A 44 -4.38 4.23 -1.95
CA GLY A 44 -5.28 5.18 -1.29
C GLY A 44 -6.31 5.76 -2.24
N LYS A 45 -7.22 6.59 -1.69
CA LYS A 45 -8.31 7.16 -2.48
C LYS A 45 -7.88 8.34 -3.37
N SER A 46 -7.02 9.20 -2.84
CA SER A 46 -6.63 10.45 -3.50
C SER A 46 -5.35 10.27 -4.29
N ALA A 47 -5.28 10.76 -5.52
CA ALA A 47 -4.03 10.81 -6.30
C ALA A 47 -2.91 11.59 -5.59
N ARG A 48 -3.28 12.62 -4.81
CA ARG A 48 -2.34 13.46 -4.06
C ARG A 48 -2.83 13.67 -2.63
N PRO A 49 -2.57 12.70 -1.73
CA PRO A 49 -2.94 12.82 -0.32
C PRO A 49 -2.34 14.09 0.30
N ARG A 50 -3.12 14.81 1.09
CA ARG A 50 -2.62 15.99 1.83
C ARG A 50 -1.49 15.65 2.80
N SER A 51 -1.46 14.42 3.30
CA SER A 51 -0.38 13.90 4.14
C SER A 51 0.96 13.81 3.42
N PHE A 52 0.97 13.78 2.08
CA PHE A 52 2.20 13.75 1.27
C PHE A 52 2.69 15.16 0.91
N LYS A 53 1.92 16.20 1.25
CA LYS A 53 2.32 17.58 1.01
C LYS A 53 3.61 17.87 1.78
N ASN A 54 4.64 18.33 1.06
CA ASN A 54 5.99 18.60 1.57
C ASN A 54 6.78 17.36 2.03
N ALA A 55 6.30 16.14 1.73
CA ALA A 55 7.11 14.95 1.93
C ALA A 55 8.20 14.89 0.84
N ALA A 56 9.45 15.13 1.23
CA ALA A 56 10.58 15.11 0.29
C ALA A 56 10.81 13.72 -0.32
N ARG A 57 10.57 12.66 0.47
CA ARG A 57 10.61 11.26 0.06
C ARG A 57 9.57 10.47 0.82
N ILE A 58 8.97 9.48 0.15
CA ILE A 58 8.03 8.54 0.76
C ILE A 58 8.58 7.14 0.44
N PRO A 59 8.85 6.30 1.44
CA PRO A 59 9.50 5.01 1.25
C PRO A 59 8.52 3.90 0.78
N VAL A 60 7.53 4.27 -0.04
CA VAL A 60 6.51 3.35 -0.55
C VAL A 60 6.17 3.69 -2.00
N LYS A 61 5.78 2.69 -2.79
CA LYS A 61 5.08 2.93 -4.06
C LYS A 61 3.64 3.31 -3.71
N TYR A 62 3.12 4.38 -4.29
CA TYR A 62 1.74 4.83 -4.02
C TYR A 62 0.91 4.83 -5.30
N VAL A 63 -0.30 4.25 -5.22
CA VAL A 63 -1.29 4.23 -6.29
C VAL A 63 -2.61 4.76 -5.75
N ALA A 64 -3.34 5.51 -6.58
CA ALA A 64 -4.67 5.97 -6.22
C ALA A 64 -5.76 5.19 -6.93
N ASN A 65 -6.75 4.75 -6.17
CA ASN A 65 -7.97 4.11 -6.65
C ASN A 65 -9.17 4.69 -5.88
N ALA A 66 -10.27 5.04 -6.54
CA ALA A 66 -11.44 5.66 -5.91
C ALA A 66 -12.01 4.85 -4.72
N LYS A 67 -11.89 3.52 -4.76
CA LYS A 67 -12.28 2.61 -3.67
C LYS A 67 -11.16 2.32 -2.67
N ALA A 68 -9.92 2.70 -3.01
CA ALA A 68 -8.69 2.36 -2.31
C ALA A 68 -8.52 0.85 -2.12
N TRP A 69 -8.94 0.06 -3.12
CA TRP A 69 -8.85 -1.40 -3.12
C TRP A 69 -7.74 -1.86 -4.07
N MET A 70 -7.22 -3.07 -3.85
CA MET A 70 -6.46 -3.78 -4.86
C MET A 70 -7.35 -4.05 -6.08
N THR A 71 -6.78 -3.93 -7.28
CA THR A 71 -7.44 -4.34 -8.53
C THR A 71 -6.51 -5.27 -9.28
N HIS A 72 -7.08 -6.08 -10.19
CA HIS A 72 -6.29 -6.94 -11.05
C HIS A 72 -5.21 -6.18 -11.82
N SER A 73 -5.53 -5.00 -12.35
CA SER A 73 -4.56 -4.16 -13.07
C SER A 73 -3.40 -3.69 -12.18
N ILE A 74 -3.69 -3.23 -10.96
CA ILE A 74 -2.67 -2.77 -10.02
C ILE A 74 -1.77 -3.94 -9.60
N PHE A 75 -2.36 -5.11 -9.33
CA PHE A 75 -1.60 -6.30 -8.98
C PHE A 75 -0.74 -6.81 -10.14
N ALA A 76 -1.29 -6.83 -11.37
CA ALA A 76 -0.56 -7.27 -12.57
C ALA A 76 0.63 -6.35 -12.87
N GLU A 77 0.47 -5.04 -12.71
CA GLU A 77 1.57 -4.08 -12.86
C GLU A 77 2.68 -4.35 -11.83
N TRP A 78 2.32 -4.49 -10.55
CA TRP A 78 3.28 -4.81 -9.49
C TRP A 78 3.97 -6.16 -9.72
N LEU A 79 3.23 -7.18 -10.16
CA LEU A 79 3.76 -8.51 -10.43
C LEU A 79 4.74 -8.50 -11.61
N SER A 80 4.46 -7.71 -12.65
CA SER A 80 5.36 -7.53 -13.79
C SER A 80 6.69 -6.89 -13.35
N GLU A 81 6.63 -5.81 -12.56
CA GLU A 81 7.82 -5.17 -11.99
C GLU A 81 8.62 -6.13 -11.11
N PHE A 82 7.93 -6.87 -10.23
CA PHE A 82 8.55 -7.89 -9.38
C PHE A 82 9.26 -8.95 -10.22
N ASN A 83 8.61 -9.48 -11.26
CA ASN A 83 9.17 -10.50 -12.13
C ASN A 83 10.39 -9.98 -12.91
N MET A 84 10.35 -8.73 -13.38
CA MET A 84 11.50 -8.11 -14.04
C MET A 84 12.71 -7.98 -13.09
N ASP A 85 12.48 -7.59 -11.83
CA ASP A 85 13.55 -7.53 -10.82
C ASP A 85 14.11 -8.92 -10.46
N MET A 86 13.27 -9.96 -10.44
CA MET A 86 13.75 -11.33 -10.21
C MET A 86 14.58 -11.83 -11.38
N LYS A 87 14.13 -11.57 -12.62
CA LYS A 87 14.86 -11.90 -13.84
C LYS A 87 16.21 -11.18 -13.93
N SER A 88 16.26 -9.89 -13.63
CA SER A 88 17.51 -9.11 -13.68
C SER A 88 18.55 -9.62 -12.66
N LYS A 89 18.08 -10.23 -11.56
CA LYS A 89 18.91 -10.88 -10.55
C LYS A 89 19.19 -12.36 -10.85
N GLY A 90 18.72 -12.90 -11.97
CA GLY A 90 18.88 -14.32 -12.32
C GLY A 90 18.16 -15.29 -11.37
N ARG A 91 17.08 -14.84 -10.71
CA ARG A 91 16.36 -15.62 -9.70
C ARG A 91 15.06 -16.18 -10.27
N ASN A 92 14.86 -17.47 -10.10
CA ASN A 92 13.55 -18.11 -10.21
C ASN A 92 12.95 -18.22 -8.81
N VAL A 93 11.70 -17.79 -8.66
CA VAL A 93 11.04 -17.73 -7.36
C VAL A 93 9.62 -18.28 -7.44
N CYS A 94 9.17 -18.88 -6.34
CA CYS A 94 7.75 -19.20 -6.12
C CYS A 94 7.13 -18.07 -5.30
N LEU A 95 6.10 -17.42 -5.83
CA LEU A 95 5.33 -16.41 -5.12
C LEU A 95 4.09 -17.07 -4.53
N LEU A 96 3.98 -17.06 -3.20
CA LEU A 96 2.76 -17.46 -2.51
C LEU A 96 1.87 -16.24 -2.32
N VAL A 97 0.63 -16.33 -2.80
CA VAL A 97 -0.34 -15.24 -2.74
C VAL A 97 -1.52 -15.71 -1.91
N ASP A 98 -1.96 -14.85 -0.98
CA ASP A 98 -3.19 -15.11 -0.23
C ASP A 98 -4.39 -15.17 -1.17
N ASN A 99 -5.42 -15.93 -0.79
CA ASN A 99 -6.64 -16.04 -1.58
C ASN A 99 -7.44 -14.73 -1.47
N CYS A 100 -7.11 -13.76 -2.32
CA CYS A 100 -7.77 -12.47 -2.41
C CYS A 100 -8.88 -12.49 -3.49
N SER A 101 -10.08 -12.04 -3.11
CA SER A 101 -11.28 -11.94 -3.97
C SER A 101 -11.40 -10.61 -4.70
#